data_AF-A0A7T8GKN1-F1
#
_entry.id   AF-A0A7T8GKN1-F1
#
_cell.length_a   1.000
_cell.length_b   1.000
_cell.length_c   1.000
_cell.angle_alpha   90.00
_cell.angle_beta   90.00
_cell.angle_gamma   90.00
#
_symmetry.space_group_name_H-M   'P 1'
#
loop_
_entity.id
_entity.type
_entity.pdbx_description
1 polymer ?
#
loop_
_entity_poly.entity_id
_entity_poly.type
_entity_poly.pdbx_seq_one_letter_code
_entity_poly.pdbx_strand_id
1 'polypeptide(L)'
;MSVRFKFKNDLEFNAVPCDGFHISVLDLKRTIIRSKRLGRITDFDLQITNQQTGENSTLIIVRVPLSSGQKKIWEAAEKQLPERSGGGGGAGGSAGGGSEGVTSEEDRISSMMSTSAEMYDRKNWVVYRGKAAYP
;
A
#
# COMPACT_ATOMS: atom_id res chain seq x y z
N MET A 1 -15.68 -11.07 5.77
CA MET A 1 -15.33 -10.47 7.08
C MET A 1 -15.01 -9.00 6.86
N SER A 2 -15.22 -8.11 7.83
CA SER A 2 -14.97 -6.67 7.63
C SER A 2 -14.29 -6.03 8.83
N VAL A 3 -13.32 -5.16 8.55
CA VAL A 3 -12.70 -4.31 9.56
C VAL A 3 -13.45 -2.99 9.61
N ARG A 4 -13.86 -2.56 10.80
CA ARG A 4 -14.54 -1.28 11.00
C ARG A 4 -13.51 -0.25 11.46
N PHE A 5 -13.59 0.95 10.91
CA PHE A 5 -12.72 2.05 11.30
C PHE A 5 -13.49 3.35 11.36
N LYS A 6 -13.00 4.31 12.14
CA LYS A 6 -13.44 5.71 12.05
C LYS A 6 -12.26 6.65 12.24
N PHE A 7 -12.37 7.85 11.68
CA PHE A 7 -11.43 8.91 12.06
C PHE A 7 -11.73 9.37 13.48
N LYS A 8 -10.70 9.80 14.21
CA LYS A 8 -10.85 10.32 15.57
C LYS A 8 -11.89 11.45 15.67
N ASN A 9 -12.01 12.26 14.62
CA ASN A 9 -12.95 13.39 14.56
C ASN A 9 -14.30 13.03 13.93
N ASP A 10 -14.48 11.80 13.42
CA ASP A 10 -15.73 11.35 12.82
C ASP A 10 -16.57 10.60 13.87
N LEU A 11 -17.90 10.78 13.79
CA LEU A 11 -18.85 9.98 14.56
C LEU A 11 -19.07 8.60 13.92
N GLU A 12 -19.16 8.54 12.59
CA GLU A 12 -19.57 7.33 11.87
C GLU A 12 -18.42 6.36 11.59
N PHE A 13 -18.72 5.08 11.77
CA PHE A 13 -17.83 4.00 11.39
C PHE A 13 -18.00 3.65 9.91
N ASN A 14 -16.87 3.39 9.28
CA ASN A 14 -16.77 2.92 7.90
C ASN A 14 -16.25 1.48 7.95
N ALA A 15 -16.79 0.62 7.09
CA ALA A 15 -16.35 -0.76 6.98
C ALA A 15 -15.47 -0.95 5.74
N VAL A 16 -14.34 -1.63 5.91
CA VAL A 16 -13.52 -2.12 4.80
C VAL A 16 -13.79 -3.62 4.65
N PRO A 17 -14.30 -4.07 3.49
CA PRO A 17 -14.41 -5.49 3.22
C PRO A 17 -13.01 -6.12 3.16
N CYS A 18 -12.82 -7.24 3.85
CA CYS A 18 -11.59 -8.02 3.81
C CYS A 18 -11.87 -9.33 3.08
N ASP A 19 -11.12 -9.59 2.01
CA ASP A 19 -11.25 -10.75 1.11
C ASP A 19 -10.53 -12.01 1.67
N GLY A 20 -9.99 -11.92 2.89
CA GLY A 20 -9.28 -13.01 3.57
C GLY A 20 -9.29 -12.87 5.10
N PHE A 21 -8.57 -13.77 5.78
CA PHE A 21 -8.45 -13.79 7.25
C PHE A 21 -7.69 -12.59 7.83
N HIS A 22 -6.78 -12.00 7.04
CA HIS A 22 -5.97 -10.86 7.44
C HIS A 22 -5.93 -9.81 6.32
N ILE A 23 -5.69 -8.55 6.71
CA ILE A 23 -5.40 -7.45 5.82
C ILE A 23 -4.10 -6.79 6.27
N SER A 24 -3.23 -6.44 5.32
CA SER A 24 -2.01 -5.70 5.65
C SER A 24 -2.36 -4.28 6.11
N VAL A 25 -1.59 -3.73 7.04
CA VAL A 25 -1.79 -2.33 7.48
C VAL A 25 -1.59 -1.36 6.30
N LEU A 26 -0.73 -1.70 5.33
CA LEU A 26 -0.51 -0.91 4.14
C LEU A 26 -1.76 -0.89 3.24
N ASP A 27 -2.34 -2.04 2.96
CA ASP A 27 -3.52 -2.15 2.08
C ASP A 27 -4.77 -1.59 2.75
N LEU A 28 -4.88 -1.73 4.08
CA LEU A 28 -5.90 -1.04 4.85
C LEU A 28 -5.79 0.48 4.64
N LYS A 29 -4.60 1.06 4.88
CA LYS A 29 -4.37 2.50 4.67
C LYS A 29 -4.66 2.93 3.23
N ARG A 30 -4.20 2.17 2.22
CA ARG A 30 -4.49 2.45 0.79
C ARG A 30 -5.99 2.44 0.52
N THR A 31 -6.70 1.43 1.02
CA THR A 31 -8.15 1.31 0.84
C THR A 31 -8.87 2.51 1.46
N ILE A 32 -8.48 2.93 2.67
CA ILE A 32 -9.02 4.12 3.33
C ILE A 32 -8.76 5.39 2.52
N ILE A 33 -7.53 5.58 2.03
CA ILE A 33 -7.16 6.74 1.19
C ILE A 33 -8.03 6.78 -0.08
N ARG A 34 -8.26 5.62 -0.72
CA ARG A 34 -9.09 5.48 -1.92
C ARG A 34 -10.56 5.76 -1.62
N SER A 35 -11.13 5.11 -0.60
CA SER A 35 -12.53 5.26 -0.21
C SER A 35 -12.87 6.68 0.24
N LYS A 36 -11.96 7.36 0.96
CA LYS A 36 -12.16 8.73 1.45
C LYS A 36 -11.62 9.80 0.49
N ARG A 37 -11.15 9.40 -0.71
CA ARG A 37 -10.64 10.28 -1.77
C ARG A 37 -9.61 11.30 -1.26
N LEU A 38 -8.71 10.86 -0.38
CA LEU A 38 -7.71 11.72 0.28
C LEU A 38 -6.53 12.11 -0.63
N GLY A 39 -6.48 11.54 -1.84
CA GLY A 39 -5.44 11.80 -2.84
C GLY A 39 -4.34 10.73 -2.84
N ARG A 40 -3.71 10.54 -4.01
CA ARG A 40 -2.63 9.54 -4.21
C ARG A 40 -1.33 9.93 -3.51
N ILE A 41 -1.12 11.22 -3.29
CA ILE A 41 0.05 11.80 -2.64
C ILE A 41 -0.46 12.66 -1.48
N THR A 42 0.01 12.38 -0.27
CA THR A 42 -0.36 13.15 0.94
C THR A 42 0.88 13.67 1.65
N ASP A 43 0.71 14.75 2.39
CA ASP A 43 1.67 15.37 3.31
C ASP A 43 1.51 14.86 4.76
N PHE A 44 0.61 13.90 4.99
CA PHE A 44 0.37 13.24 6.27
C PHE A 44 0.37 11.72 6.12
N ASP A 45 0.67 11.00 7.20
CA ASP A 45 0.43 9.55 7.32
C ASP A 45 -0.87 9.28 8.10
N LEU A 46 -1.40 8.08 7.94
CA LEU A 46 -2.49 7.55 8.75
C LEU A 46 -1.90 6.72 9.90
N GLN A 47 -2.11 7.16 11.13
CA GLN A 47 -1.84 6.35 12.32
C GLN A 47 -3.11 5.55 12.66
N ILE A 48 -2.93 4.25 12.88
CA ILE A 48 -4.01 3.32 13.19
C ILE A 48 -3.80 2.83 14.63
N THR A 49 -4.85 2.95 15.45
CA THR A 49 -4.86 2.49 16.84
C THR A 49 -6.06 1.57 17.04
N ASN A 50 -5.86 0.44 17.73
CA ASN A 50 -6.97 -0.45 18.06
C ASN A 50 -7.93 0.23 19.05
N GLN A 51 -9.24 0.13 18.80
CA GLN A 51 -10.26 0.62 19.72
C GLN A 51 -10.52 -0.45 20.79
N GLN A 52 -10.25 -0.12 22.05
CA GLN A 52 -10.38 -1.08 23.17
C GLN A 52 -11.85 -1.43 23.55
N THR A 53 -12.85 -1.13 22.73
CA THR A 53 -14.28 -1.34 23.06
C THR A 53 -14.76 -2.79 22.94
N GLY A 54 -13.86 -3.78 22.98
CA GLY A 54 -14.22 -5.20 22.97
C GLY A 54 -14.65 -5.78 21.62
N GLU A 55 -14.69 -4.95 20.57
CA GLU A 55 -14.91 -5.40 19.19
C GLU A 55 -13.56 -5.61 18.50
N ASN A 56 -13.19 -6.87 18.30
CA ASN A 56 -11.85 -7.32 17.88
C ASN A 56 -11.33 -6.73 16.55
N SER A 57 -12.19 -6.01 15.80
CA SER A 57 -11.90 -5.49 14.46
C SER A 57 -12.28 -4.01 14.30
N THR A 58 -12.35 -3.25 15.40
CA THR A 58 -12.69 -1.82 15.38
C THR A 58 -11.43 -0.97 15.59
N LEU A 59 -11.17 -0.04 14.66
CA LEU A 59 -9.94 0.77 14.62
C LEU A 59 -10.23 2.27 14.62
N ILE A 60 -9.34 3.04 15.24
CA ILE A 60 -9.35 4.51 15.21
C ILE A 60 -8.20 5.00 14.33
N ILE A 61 -8.51 5.96 13.46
CA ILE A 61 -7.56 6.55 12.52
C ILE A 61 -7.31 8.01 12.88
N VAL A 62 -6.03 8.39 12.88
CA VAL A 62 -5.58 9.76 13.07
C VAL A 62 -4.67 10.15 11.91
N ARG A 63 -4.81 11.38 11.40
CA ARG A 63 -3.86 11.96 10.43
C ARG A 63 -2.69 12.57 11.20
N VAL A 64 -1.48 12.14 10.88
CA VAL A 64 -0.25 12.65 11.50
C VAL A 64 0.56 13.35 10.42
N PRO A 65 0.88 14.65 10.58
CA PRO A 65 1.66 15.38 9.60
C PRO A 65 3.04 14.76 9.44
N LEU A 66 3.54 14.72 8.20
CA LEU A 66 4.92 14.34 7.91
C LEU A 66 5.83 15.56 8.08
N SER A 67 7.13 15.32 8.25
CA SER A 67 8.09 16.42 8.39
C SER A 67 8.12 17.31 7.13
N SER A 68 8.48 18.58 7.30
CA SER A 68 8.40 19.57 6.23
C SER A 68 9.13 19.12 4.96
N GLY A 69 8.41 19.00 3.86
CA GLY A 69 8.97 18.60 2.56
C GLY A 69 8.84 17.10 2.24
N GLN A 70 8.38 16.27 3.17
CA GLN A 70 8.08 14.85 2.90
C GLN A 70 6.64 14.68 2.41
N LYS A 71 6.47 13.96 1.30
CA LYS A 71 5.16 13.53 0.80
C LYS A 71 5.15 12.03 0.63
N LYS A 72 4.10 11.37 1.11
CA LYS A 72 3.90 9.93 0.98
C LYS A 72 3.06 9.64 -0.26
N ILE A 73 3.57 8.72 -1.08
CA ILE A 73 2.88 8.22 -2.27
C ILE A 73 2.20 6.90 -1.87
N TRP A 74 0.87 6.87 -1.88
CA TRP A 74 0.08 5.70 -1.48
C TRP A 74 -0.12 4.70 -2.60
N GLU A 75 -0.31 5.25 -3.78
CA GLU A 75 -0.40 4.54 -5.04
C GLU A 75 0.68 5.17 -5.93
N ALA A 76 1.77 4.44 -6.15
CA ALA A 76 2.63 4.78 -7.28
C ALA A 76 1.71 4.79 -8.50
N ALA A 77 1.80 5.82 -9.34
CA ALA A 77 1.26 5.67 -10.68
C ALA A 77 1.97 4.46 -11.26
N GLU A 78 1.25 3.35 -11.34
CA GLU A 78 1.68 2.21 -12.14
C GLU A 78 2.00 2.85 -13.48
N LYS A 79 3.29 2.90 -13.83
CA LYS A 79 3.65 3.12 -15.22
C LYS A 79 2.98 1.95 -15.90
N GLN A 80 1.85 2.21 -16.56
CA GLN A 80 1.36 1.36 -17.62
C GLN A 80 2.58 1.17 -18.53
N LEU A 81 3.27 0.04 -18.35
CA LEU A 81 4.09 -0.50 -19.39
C LEU A 81 3.13 -0.61 -20.58
N PRO A 82 3.48 -0.03 -21.73
CA PRO A 82 2.58 -0.02 -22.86
C PRO A 82 2.25 -1.49 -23.16
N GLU A 83 0.96 -1.83 -23.02
CA GLU A 83 0.42 -3.02 -23.63
C GLU A 83 0.90 -3.01 -25.07
N ARG A 84 1.64 -4.05 -25.42
CA ARG A 84 2.21 -4.22 -26.75
C ARG A 84 1.07 -4.59 -27.69
N SER A 85 0.26 -3.58 -28.03
CA SER A 85 -0.56 -3.59 -29.23
C SER A 85 0.39 -3.61 -30.42
N GLY A 86 0.46 -4.76 -31.07
CA GLY A 86 1.32 -5.03 -32.21
C GLY A 86 1.20 -6.49 -32.58
N GLY A 87 0.19 -6.77 -33.41
CA GLY A 87 -0.26 -8.12 -33.72
C GLY A 87 0.66 -8.96 -34.60
N GLY A 88 0.15 -10.15 -34.92
CA GLY A 88 0.57 -10.94 -36.07
C GLY A 88 1.41 -12.17 -35.75
N GLY A 89 0.73 -13.33 -35.66
CA GLY A 89 1.13 -14.60 -36.28
C GLY A 89 2.33 -15.36 -35.70
N GLY A 90 2.09 -16.63 -35.33
CA GLY A 90 3.17 -17.61 -35.19
C GLY A 90 2.81 -18.77 -34.26
N ALA A 91 2.77 -19.97 -34.82
CA ALA A 91 2.35 -21.22 -34.20
C ALA A 91 3.36 -21.83 -33.20
N GLY A 92 2.86 -22.75 -32.38
CA GLY A 92 3.63 -23.72 -31.58
C GLY A 92 3.55 -23.40 -30.08
N GLY A 93 3.11 -24.25 -29.16
CA GLY A 93 2.91 -25.70 -29.19
C GLY A 93 3.38 -26.26 -27.85
N SER A 94 2.43 -26.79 -27.06
CA SER A 94 2.58 -27.88 -26.07
C SER A 94 3.23 -27.65 -24.69
N ALA A 95 2.71 -28.49 -23.76
CA ALA A 95 3.12 -28.84 -22.39
C ALA A 95 2.81 -27.81 -21.29
N GLY A 96 1.98 -28.06 -20.27
CA GLY A 96 1.59 -29.33 -19.64
C GLY A 96 2.33 -29.51 -18.32
N GLY A 97 1.61 -29.61 -17.20
CA GLY A 97 2.11 -30.19 -15.95
C GLY A 97 2.10 -29.25 -14.75
N GLY A 98 1.17 -29.49 -13.82
CA GLY A 98 1.33 -29.04 -12.44
C GLY A 98 2.45 -29.83 -11.75
N SER A 99 3.05 -29.24 -10.72
CA SER A 99 3.70 -29.97 -9.62
C SER A 99 3.95 -29.06 -8.45
N GLU A 100 3.42 -29.49 -7.32
CA GLU A 100 3.81 -29.12 -5.98
C GLU A 100 5.34 -29.25 -5.83
N GLY A 101 5.97 -28.20 -5.32
CA GLY A 101 7.39 -28.19 -5.01
C GLY A 101 7.67 -27.15 -3.95
N VAL A 102 7.94 -27.61 -2.73
CA VAL A 102 8.47 -26.83 -1.62
C VAL A 102 9.69 -26.03 -2.09
N THR A 103 9.50 -24.75 -2.40
CA THR A 103 10.58 -23.77 -2.41
C THR A 103 10.63 -23.22 -0.99
N SER A 104 11.72 -23.52 -0.32
CA SER A 104 11.97 -23.37 1.11
C SER A 104 11.40 -22.06 1.69
N GLU A 105 10.71 -22.15 2.82
CA GLU A 105 10.03 -21.01 3.47
C GLU A 105 10.99 -19.82 3.69
N GLU A 106 12.26 -20.12 3.93
CA GLU A 106 13.36 -19.16 4.05
C GLU A 106 13.60 -18.29 2.80
N ASP A 107 13.45 -18.84 1.58
CA ASP A 107 13.60 -18.08 0.33
C ASP A 107 12.45 -17.08 0.14
N ARG A 108 11.24 -17.49 0.53
CA ARG A 108 10.07 -16.61 0.50
C ARG A 108 10.19 -15.49 1.53
N ILE A 109 10.65 -15.82 2.74
CA ILE A 109 10.90 -14.84 3.80
C ILE A 109 12.02 -13.88 3.41
N SER A 110 13.11 -14.39 2.83
CA SER A 110 14.22 -13.58 2.31
C SER A 110 13.76 -12.64 1.19
N SER A 111 12.99 -13.17 0.23
CA SER A 111 12.39 -12.37 -0.84
C SER A 111 11.46 -11.27 -0.29
N MET A 112 10.67 -11.58 0.75
CA MET A 112 9.85 -10.59 1.45
C MET A 112 10.69 -9.55 2.21
N MET A 113 11.76 -9.95 2.90
CA MET A 113 12.64 -9.04 3.65
C MET A 113 13.39 -8.10 2.70
N SER A 114 13.92 -8.60 1.59
CA SER A 114 14.60 -7.79 0.57
C SER A 114 13.64 -6.78 -0.06
N THR A 115 12.45 -7.23 -0.51
CA THR A 115 11.45 -6.36 -1.11
C THR A 115 10.96 -5.27 -0.13
N SER A 116 10.90 -5.60 1.17
CA SER A 116 10.47 -4.67 2.22
C SER A 116 11.54 -3.60 2.52
N ALA A 117 12.82 -3.94 2.42
CA ALA A 117 13.93 -3.02 2.69
C ALA A 117 14.19 -2.04 1.54
N GLU A 118 13.90 -2.43 0.29
CA GLU A 118 14.11 -1.59 -0.90
C GLU A 118 13.30 -0.29 -0.88
N MET A 119 12.14 -0.27 -0.21
CA MET A 119 11.31 0.95 -0.08
C MET A 119 11.86 1.99 0.90
N TYR A 120 12.81 1.61 1.76
CA TYR A 120 13.51 2.50 2.68
C TYR A 120 14.81 3.06 2.09
N ASP A 121 15.17 2.69 0.85
CA ASP A 121 16.32 3.26 0.17
C ASP A 121 16.06 4.76 -0.11
N ARG A 122 17.10 5.57 0.09
CA ARG A 122 17.08 7.02 -0.08
C ARG A 122 16.72 7.44 -1.52
N LYS A 123 16.80 6.49 -2.47
CA LYS A 123 16.40 6.64 -3.88
C LYS A 123 14.89 6.77 -4.07
N ASN A 124 14.08 6.22 -3.17
CA ASN A 124 12.61 6.30 -3.24
C ASN A 124 12.08 7.57 -2.57
N TRP A 125 12.94 8.42 -2.00
CA TRP A 125 12.56 9.66 -1.31
C TRP A 125 13.07 10.88 -2.07
N VAL A 126 12.20 11.87 -2.29
CA VAL A 126 12.60 13.13 -2.93
C VAL A 126 12.90 14.17 -1.84
N VAL A 127 14.15 14.62 -1.76
CA VAL A 127 14.54 15.74 -0.89
C VAL A 127 14.33 17.05 -1.66
N TYR A 128 13.29 17.79 -1.32
CA TYR A 128 13.10 19.12 -1.91
C TYR A 128 14.07 20.10 -1.24
N ARG A 129 15.21 20.38 -1.89
CA ARG A 129 16.06 21.53 -1.54
C ARG A 129 15.28 22.77 -1.93
N GLY A 130 14.74 23.49 -0.94
CA GLY A 130 14.17 24.81 -1.16
C GLY A 130 15.21 25.67 -1.88
N LYS A 131 14.88 26.15 -3.08
CA LYS A 131 15.62 27.26 -3.68
C LYS A 131 15.60 28.38 -2.64
N ALA A 132 16.78 28.84 -2.23
CA ALA A 132 16.89 30.06 -1.46
C ALA A 132 16.24 31.17 -2.29
N ALA A 133 15.06 31.60 -1.85
CA ALA A 133 14.37 32.73 -2.44
C ALA A 133 15.01 33.99 -1.84
N TYR A 134 16.16 34.41 -2.35
CA TYR A 134 16.78 35.72 -2.05
C TYR A 134 17.79 36.09 -3.15
N PRO A 135 18.14 37.38 -3.34
CA PRO A 135 17.94 38.54 -2.46
C PRO A 135 16.64 39.33 -2.66
#